data_AF-A0A0S8L1E3-F1
#
_entry.id   AF-A0A0S8L1E3-F1
#
_cell.length_a   1.000
_cell.length_b   1.000
_cell.length_c   1.000
_cell.angle_alpha   90.00
_cell.angle_beta   90.00
_cell.angle_gamma   90.00
#
_symmetry.space_group_name_H-M   'P 1'
#
loop_
_entity.id
_entity.type
_entity.pdbx_description
1 polymer ?
#
loop_
_entity_poly.entity_id
_entity_poly.type
_entity_poly.pdbx_seq_one_letter_code
_entity_poly.pdbx_strand_id
1 'polypeptide(L)'
;MNDLTAVEIHALNEALDDEYRAWATYDQVIRDFGELRPFSNIREAEARHIEALRELFDRYGLPLPANPWPGKVAHYPTVRAACAAGVAAEIENGALYERLLASTQRPEILAVFRNLREASQQRHLPAFQRCVERGAEGSGGHGRGGGARHRWGWRRDT
;
A
#
# COMPACT_ATOMS: atom_id res chain seq x y z
N MET A 1 28.88 -18.14 -5.88
CA MET A 1 28.95 -16.87 -5.14
C MET A 1 27.55 -16.27 -5.18
N ASN A 2 26.86 -16.26 -4.04
CA ASN A 2 25.47 -15.82 -3.93
C ASN A 2 25.35 -14.41 -3.35
N ASP A 3 26.48 -13.70 -3.28
CA ASP A 3 26.57 -12.39 -2.66
C ASP A 3 25.98 -11.35 -3.60
N LEU A 4 25.19 -10.44 -3.02
CA LEU A 4 24.62 -9.32 -3.73
C LEU A 4 25.69 -8.27 -4.01
N THR A 5 25.53 -7.55 -5.13
CA THR A 5 26.31 -6.35 -5.38
C THR A 5 25.87 -5.21 -4.46
N ALA A 6 26.73 -4.19 -4.29
CA ALA A 6 26.35 -2.99 -3.53
C ALA A 6 25.10 -2.29 -4.11
N VAL A 7 24.92 -2.34 -5.44
CA VAL A 7 23.75 -1.80 -6.14
C VAL A 7 22.48 -2.57 -5.76
N GLU A 8 22.55 -3.90 -5.71
CA GLU A 8 21.41 -4.75 -5.31
C GLU A 8 21.05 -4.56 -3.84
N ILE A 9 22.06 -4.46 -2.95
CA ILE A 9 21.83 -4.18 -1.53
C ILE A 9 21.17 -2.81 -1.37
N HIS A 10 21.65 -1.79 -2.07
CA HIS A 10 21.04 -0.46 -2.03
C HIS A 10 19.59 -0.50 -2.51
N ALA A 11 19.30 -1.18 -3.62
CA ALA A 11 17.96 -1.32 -4.15
C ALA A 11 16.99 -2.02 -3.18
N LEU A 12 17.42 -3.08 -2.48
CA LEU A 12 16.60 -3.76 -1.47
C LEU A 12 16.32 -2.86 -0.26
N ASN A 13 17.30 -2.08 0.18
CA ASN A 13 17.11 -1.12 1.27
C ASN A 13 16.19 0.04 0.87
N GLU A 14 16.33 0.57 -0.35
CA GLU A 14 15.46 1.63 -0.88
C GLU A 14 14.01 1.14 -1.01
N ALA A 15 13.80 -0.07 -1.54
CA ALA A 15 12.47 -0.68 -1.59
C ALA A 15 11.86 -0.83 -0.19
N LEU A 16 12.62 -1.38 0.76
CA LEU A 16 12.11 -1.62 2.12
C LEU A 16 11.77 -0.32 2.85
N ASP A 17 12.60 0.71 2.71
CA ASP A 17 12.34 2.02 3.32
C ASP A 17 11.07 2.67 2.75
N ASP A 18 10.83 2.55 1.44
CA ASP A 18 9.61 3.06 0.80
C ASP A 18 8.35 2.34 1.29
N GLU A 19 8.37 1.00 1.33
CA GLU A 19 7.24 0.21 1.87
C GLU A 19 7.00 0.51 3.37
N TYR A 20 8.07 0.71 4.15
CA TYR A 20 7.95 1.14 5.55
C TYR A 20 7.33 2.52 5.69
N ARG A 21 7.70 3.46 4.81
CA ARG A 21 7.15 4.81 4.80
C ARG A 21 5.68 4.80 4.41
N ALA A 22 5.29 4.03 3.40
CA ALA A 22 3.91 3.86 2.97
C ALA A 22 3.06 3.26 4.10
N TRP A 23 3.51 2.13 4.68
CA TRP A 23 2.82 1.49 5.80
C TRP A 23 2.62 2.45 6.98
N ALA A 24 3.68 3.16 7.40
CA ALA A 24 3.62 4.09 8.52
C ALA A 24 2.69 5.27 8.23
N THR A 25 2.69 5.78 6.99
CA THR A 25 1.81 6.87 6.56
C THR A 25 0.35 6.44 6.63
N TYR A 26 0.01 5.27 6.10
CA TYR A 26 -1.36 4.77 6.10
C TYR A 26 -1.84 4.37 7.50
N ASP A 27 -0.96 3.81 8.33
CA ASP A 27 -1.26 3.55 9.74
C ASP A 27 -1.54 4.85 10.51
N GLN A 28 -0.76 5.92 10.26
CA GLN A 28 -1.01 7.23 10.89
C GLN A 28 -2.34 7.83 10.43
N VAL A 29 -2.68 7.75 9.14
CA VAL A 29 -3.99 8.20 8.65
C VAL A 29 -5.14 7.44 9.32
N ILE A 30 -5.00 6.14 9.53
CA ILE A 30 -5.99 5.32 10.22
C ILE A 30 -6.12 5.74 11.70
N ARG A 31 -5.02 6.07 12.37
CA ARG A 31 -5.06 6.61 13.74
C ARG A 31 -5.78 7.96 13.81
N ASP A 32 -5.58 8.82 12.82
CA ASP A 32 -6.15 10.17 12.78
C ASP A 32 -7.64 10.17 12.40
N PHE A 33 -8.07 9.29 11.48
CA PHE A 33 -9.40 9.33 10.88
C PHE A 33 -10.25 8.05 11.09
N GLY A 34 -9.71 7.03 11.74
CA GLY A 34 -10.35 5.73 11.94
C GLY A 34 -10.09 4.72 10.82
N GLU A 35 -10.66 3.52 10.92
CA GLU A 35 -10.52 2.47 9.91
C GLU A 35 -11.36 2.80 8.66
N LEU A 36 -10.72 3.36 7.63
CA LEU A 36 -11.38 3.73 6.37
C LEU A 36 -10.65 3.19 5.13
N ARG A 37 -11.44 2.94 4.07
CA ARG A 37 -10.91 2.57 2.76
C ARG A 37 -10.49 3.81 1.96
N PRO A 38 -9.37 3.74 1.22
CA PRO A 38 -8.59 2.54 0.95
C PRO A 38 -7.45 2.26 1.95
N PHE A 39 -7.18 3.16 2.90
CA PHE A 39 -6.03 3.08 3.81
C PHE A 39 -5.90 1.77 4.57
N SER A 40 -7.00 1.25 5.16
CA SER A 40 -6.96 -0.02 5.92
C SER A 40 -6.45 -1.19 5.06
N ASN A 41 -7.00 -1.32 3.84
CA ASN A 41 -6.64 -2.41 2.92
C ASN A 41 -5.24 -2.25 2.35
N ILE A 42 -4.81 -1.00 2.08
CA ILE A 42 -3.50 -0.73 1.52
C ILE A 42 -2.42 -0.88 2.60
N ARG A 43 -2.64 -0.46 3.85
CA ARG A 43 -1.73 -0.75 4.97
C ARG A 43 -1.47 -2.26 5.11
N GLU A 44 -2.51 -3.10 4.96
CA GLU A 44 -2.37 -4.55 4.96
C GLU A 44 -1.66 -5.11 3.70
N ALA A 45 -1.73 -4.41 2.57
CA ALA A 45 -0.93 -4.72 1.39
C ALA A 45 0.55 -4.39 1.62
N GLU A 46 0.87 -3.20 2.14
CA GLU A 46 2.26 -2.80 2.42
C GLU A 46 2.89 -3.72 3.47
N ALA A 47 2.13 -4.19 4.45
CA ALA A 47 2.61 -5.21 5.39
C ALA A 47 3.08 -6.48 4.67
N ARG A 48 2.35 -6.92 3.63
CA ARG A 48 2.75 -8.09 2.81
C ARG A 48 3.92 -7.78 1.89
N HIS A 49 4.05 -6.55 1.40
CA HIS A 49 5.21 -6.12 0.62
C HIS A 49 6.50 -6.14 1.47
N ILE A 50 6.42 -5.61 2.70
CA ILE A 50 7.50 -5.67 3.69
C ILE A 50 7.92 -7.12 3.94
N GLU A 51 6.96 -8.03 4.14
CA GLU A 51 7.26 -9.45 4.35
C GLU A 51 7.96 -10.08 3.13
N ALA A 52 7.51 -9.78 1.91
CA ALA A 52 8.15 -10.27 0.69
C ALA A 52 9.59 -9.75 0.52
N LEU A 53 9.85 -8.51 0.91
CA LEU A 53 11.21 -7.96 0.95
C LEU A 53 12.03 -8.63 2.06
N ARG A 54 11.47 -8.84 3.25
CA ARG A 54 12.15 -9.54 4.35
C ARG A 54 12.65 -10.92 3.92
N GLU A 55 11.84 -11.67 3.17
CA GLU A 55 12.25 -12.97 2.64
C GLU A 55 13.50 -12.88 1.72
N LEU A 56 13.67 -11.78 0.98
CA LEU A 56 14.90 -11.53 0.22
C LEU A 56 16.08 -11.20 1.14
N PHE A 57 15.89 -10.35 2.15
CA PHE A 57 16.93 -10.06 3.14
C PHE A 57 17.41 -11.35 3.83
N ASP A 58 16.49 -12.19 4.30
CA ASP A 58 16.80 -13.48 4.92
C ASP A 58 17.54 -14.40 3.94
N ARG A 59 17.08 -14.50 2.69
CA ARG A 59 17.69 -15.34 1.65
C ARG A 59 19.15 -14.99 1.38
N TYR A 60 19.50 -13.71 1.38
CA TYR A 60 20.86 -13.25 1.13
C TYR A 60 21.67 -12.97 2.40
N GLY A 61 21.13 -13.29 3.58
CA GLY A 61 21.81 -13.08 4.86
C GLY A 61 22.08 -11.61 5.18
N LEU A 62 21.24 -10.69 4.68
CA LEU A 62 21.35 -9.27 4.97
C LEU A 62 20.69 -8.94 6.32
N PRO A 63 21.25 -8.01 7.12
CA PRO A 63 20.54 -7.49 8.29
C PRO A 63 19.30 -6.72 7.83
N LEU A 64 18.15 -6.99 8.45
CA LEU A 64 16.91 -6.26 8.20
C LEU A 64 16.92 -4.93 8.98
N PRO A 65 16.91 -3.76 8.32
CA PRO A 65 16.79 -2.47 8.99
C PRO A 65 15.46 -2.35 9.75
N ALA A 66 15.46 -1.69 10.92
CA ALA A 66 14.23 -1.37 11.62
C ALA A 66 13.47 -0.23 10.91
N ASN A 67 12.14 -0.26 10.95
CA ASN A 67 11.30 0.80 10.38
C ASN A 67 11.52 2.14 11.11
N PRO A 68 12.05 3.19 10.44
CA PRO A 68 12.34 4.46 11.08
C PRO A 68 11.16 5.44 11.09
N TRP A 69 10.05 5.13 10.41
CA TRP A 69 8.96 6.06 10.09
C TRP A 69 7.83 6.22 11.11
N PRO A 70 7.55 5.29 12.06
CA PRO A 70 6.54 5.52 13.08
C PRO A 70 6.77 6.85 13.83
N GLY A 71 5.75 7.72 13.83
CA GLY A 71 5.83 9.05 14.45
C GLY A 71 6.62 10.11 13.67
N LYS A 72 7.11 9.81 12.45
CA LYS A 72 7.84 10.75 11.58
C LYS A 72 7.16 11.04 10.25
N VAL A 73 6.02 10.42 9.99
CA VAL A 73 5.20 10.64 8.79
C VAL A 73 4.30 11.86 8.95
N ALA A 74 3.81 12.38 7.83
CA ALA A 74 2.94 13.55 7.83
C ALA A 74 1.55 13.24 8.42
N HIS A 75 0.98 14.24 9.09
CA HIS A 75 -0.44 14.29 9.37
C HIS A 75 -1.15 15.08 8.28
N TYR A 76 -2.39 14.71 7.98
CA TYR A 76 -3.18 15.38 6.95
C TYR A 76 -4.39 16.08 7.58
N PRO A 77 -4.79 17.26 7.08
CA PRO A 77 -5.92 18.00 7.66
C PRO A 77 -7.28 17.37 7.34
N THR A 78 -7.37 16.53 6.31
CA THR A 78 -8.60 15.84 5.90
C THR A 78 -8.28 14.51 5.25
N VAL A 79 -9.27 13.59 5.26
CA VAL A 79 -9.21 12.34 4.49
C VAL A 79 -8.93 12.59 3.00
N ARG A 80 -9.53 13.65 2.42
CA ARG A 80 -9.29 14.01 1.01
C ARG A 80 -7.83 14.39 0.76
N ALA A 81 -7.21 15.16 1.66
CA ALA A 81 -5.79 15.51 1.56
C ALA A 81 -4.90 14.27 1.70
N ALA A 82 -5.21 13.36 2.63
CA ALA A 82 -4.52 12.08 2.76
C ALA A 82 -4.64 11.24 1.49
N CYS A 83 -5.83 11.18 0.87
CA CYS A 83 -6.02 10.41 -0.37
C CYS A 83 -5.28 11.02 -1.56
N ALA A 84 -5.20 12.35 -1.64
CA ALA A 84 -4.39 13.03 -2.66
C ALA A 84 -2.89 12.74 -2.47
N ALA A 85 -2.42 12.72 -1.21
CA ALA A 85 -1.05 12.32 -0.91
C ALA A 85 -0.79 10.85 -1.25
N GLY A 86 -1.76 9.95 -1.02
CA GLY A 86 -1.68 8.56 -1.47
C GLY A 86 -1.54 8.45 -2.99
N VAL A 87 -2.30 9.21 -3.78
CA VAL A 87 -2.11 9.24 -5.25
C VAL A 87 -0.68 9.63 -5.63
N ALA A 88 -0.13 10.68 -5.00
CA ALA A 88 1.24 11.10 -5.27
C ALA A 88 2.26 10.02 -4.89
N ALA A 89 2.09 9.39 -3.72
CA ALA A 89 2.96 8.33 -3.24
C ALA A 89 2.97 7.12 -4.19
N GLU A 90 1.82 6.68 -4.70
CA GLU A 90 1.78 5.54 -5.63
C GLU A 90 2.39 5.85 -7.02
N ILE A 91 2.34 7.11 -7.46
CA ILE A 91 3.04 7.55 -8.68
C ILE A 91 4.56 7.53 -8.45
N GLU A 92 5.01 8.05 -7.31
CA GLU A 92 6.42 8.03 -6.90
C GLU A 92 6.94 6.60 -6.74
N ASN A 93 6.17 5.70 -6.13
CA ASN A 93 6.47 4.27 -5.96
C ASN A 93 6.59 3.56 -7.32
N GLY A 94 5.68 3.83 -8.26
CA GLY A 94 5.79 3.32 -9.63
C GLY A 94 7.10 3.73 -10.32
N ALA A 95 7.51 4.99 -10.15
CA ALA A 95 8.77 5.49 -10.69
C ALA A 95 10.00 4.94 -9.95
N LEU A 96 9.89 4.68 -8.65
CA LEU A 96 10.91 4.00 -7.85
C LEU A 96 11.15 2.60 -8.41
N TYR A 97 10.12 1.77 -8.51
CA TYR A 97 10.29 0.40 -8.99
C TYR A 97 10.78 0.30 -10.43
N GLU A 98 10.43 1.26 -11.29
CA GLU A 98 11.02 1.33 -12.64
C GLU A 98 12.56 1.43 -12.58
N ARG A 99 13.11 2.26 -11.68
CA ARG A 99 14.56 2.36 -11.46
C ARG A 99 15.11 1.10 -10.80
N LEU A 100 14.44 0.57 -9.77
CA LEU A 100 14.89 -0.61 -9.03
C LEU A 100 14.96 -1.85 -9.91
N LEU A 101 14.06 -2.01 -10.87
CA LEU A 101 14.09 -3.13 -11.83
C LEU A 101 15.33 -3.12 -12.72
N ALA A 102 15.97 -1.96 -12.94
CA ALA A 102 17.22 -1.86 -13.68
C ALA A 102 18.47 -2.17 -12.83
N SER A 103 18.32 -2.34 -11.51
CA SER A 103 19.43 -2.55 -10.57
C SER A 103 19.96 -4.00 -10.53
N THR A 104 19.23 -4.95 -11.11
CA THR A 104 19.54 -6.38 -10.98
C THR A 104 19.05 -7.19 -12.19
N GLN A 105 19.66 -8.36 -12.40
CA GLN A 105 19.17 -9.39 -13.33
C GLN A 105 18.70 -10.65 -12.58
N ARG A 106 18.69 -10.64 -11.24
CA ARG A 106 18.33 -11.80 -10.41
C ARG A 106 16.83 -12.05 -10.47
N PRO A 107 16.37 -13.22 -10.95
CA PRO A 107 14.96 -13.46 -11.22
C PRO A 107 14.07 -13.33 -9.97
N GLU A 108 14.58 -13.71 -8.80
CA GLU A 108 13.89 -13.65 -7.51
C GLU A 108 13.66 -12.21 -7.03
N ILE A 109 14.64 -11.32 -7.15
CA ILE A 109 14.49 -9.90 -6.79
C ILE A 109 13.55 -9.24 -7.79
N LEU A 110 13.75 -9.50 -9.08
CA LEU A 110 12.91 -8.95 -10.14
C LEU A 110 11.44 -9.40 -10.00
N ALA A 111 11.18 -10.62 -9.54
CA ALA A 111 9.83 -11.11 -9.30
C ALA A 111 9.13 -10.31 -8.18
N VAL A 112 9.81 -10.10 -7.05
CA VAL A 112 9.26 -9.29 -5.94
C VAL A 112 9.03 -7.84 -6.39
N PHE A 113 10.04 -7.19 -7.00
CA PHE A 113 9.91 -5.80 -7.46
C PHE A 113 8.79 -5.60 -8.49
N ARG A 114 8.61 -6.55 -9.43
CA ARG A 114 7.49 -6.50 -10.38
C ARG A 114 6.14 -6.63 -9.69
N ASN A 115 6.02 -7.54 -8.73
CA ASN A 115 4.77 -7.75 -8.00
C ASN A 115 4.37 -6.51 -7.17
N LEU A 116 5.35 -5.88 -6.49
CA LEU A 116 5.11 -4.67 -5.69
C LEU A 116 4.71 -3.49 -6.59
N ARG A 117 5.44 -3.25 -7.69
CA ARG A 117 5.07 -2.26 -8.71
C ARG A 117 3.67 -2.49 -9.28
N GLU A 118 3.33 -3.74 -9.61
CA GLU A 118 2.02 -4.09 -10.15
C GLU A 118 0.90 -3.80 -9.13
N ALA A 119 1.12 -4.16 -7.86
CA ALA A 119 0.16 -3.88 -6.79
C ALA A 119 -0.05 -2.37 -6.62
N SER A 120 1.03 -1.58 -6.56
CA SER A 120 0.96 -0.12 -6.49
C SER A 120 0.17 0.45 -7.68
N GLN A 121 0.61 0.18 -8.90
CA GLN A 121 0.07 0.83 -10.10
C GLN A 121 -1.33 0.36 -10.48
N GLN A 122 -1.64 -0.93 -10.34
CA GLN A 122 -2.90 -1.50 -10.81
C GLN A 122 -3.97 -1.57 -9.72
N ARG A 123 -3.59 -1.46 -8.44
CA ARG A 123 -4.53 -1.62 -7.32
C ARG A 123 -4.55 -0.40 -6.41
N HIS A 124 -3.40 0.03 -5.89
CA HIS A 124 -3.35 1.11 -4.90
C HIS A 124 -3.67 2.46 -5.53
N LEU A 125 -2.98 2.82 -6.62
CA LEU A 125 -3.17 4.09 -7.32
C LEU A 125 -4.64 4.31 -7.74
N PRO A 126 -5.32 3.38 -8.43
CA PRO A 126 -6.73 3.53 -8.74
C PRO A 126 -7.63 3.62 -7.49
N ALA A 127 -7.26 2.96 -6.39
CA ALA A 127 -8.03 3.03 -5.15
C ALA A 127 -7.93 4.40 -4.48
N PHE A 128 -6.75 5.03 -4.48
CA PHE A 128 -6.57 6.39 -4.01
C PHE A 128 -7.20 7.43 -4.94
N GLN A 129 -7.11 7.26 -6.26
CA GLN A 129 -7.81 8.12 -7.22
C GLN A 129 -9.32 8.16 -6.94
N ARG A 130 -9.95 6.98 -6.80
CA ARG A 130 -11.37 6.89 -6.41
C ARG A 130 -11.64 7.45 -5.02
N CYS A 131 -10.66 7.43 -4.10
CA CYS A 131 -10.83 8.05 -2.80
C CYS A 131 -10.92 9.57 -2.90
N VAL A 132 -10.07 10.20 -3.72
CA VAL A 132 -10.09 11.64 -3.96
C VAL A 132 -11.43 12.07 -4.57
N GLU A 133 -11.94 11.29 -5.54
CA GLU A 133 -13.24 11.52 -6.18
C GLU A 133 -14.38 11.47 -5.17
N ARG A 134 -14.47 10.41 -4.35
CA ARG A 134 -15.50 10.31 -3.30
C ARG A 134 -15.41 11.41 -2.24
N GLY A 135 -14.18 11.84 -1.92
CA GLY A 135 -13.95 12.96 -1.00
C GLY A 135 -14.42 14.31 -1.55
N ALA A 136 -14.61 14.44 -2.87
CA ALA A 136 -15.17 15.64 -3.49
C ALA A 136 -16.72 15.69 -3.43
N GLU A 137 -17.38 14.53 -3.34
CA GLU A 137 -18.85 14.42 -3.26
C GLU A 137 -19.38 14.49 -1.81
N GLY A 138 -18.50 14.42 -0.81
CA GLY A 138 -18.82 14.25 0.61
C GLY A 138 -19.19 15.49 1.42
N SER A 139 -19.39 16.68 0.83
CA SER A 139 -19.92 17.85 1.54
C SER A 139 -21.46 17.88 1.63
N GLY A 140 -22.16 16.78 1.31
CA GLY A 140 -23.61 16.68 1.46
C GLY A 140 -24.11 15.25 1.37
N GLY A 141 -24.24 14.55 2.50
CA GLY A 141 -24.81 13.20 2.50
C GLY A 141 -25.09 12.67 3.90
N HIS A 142 -26.22 13.08 4.47
CA HIS A 142 -26.76 12.48 5.69
C HIS A 142 -27.02 10.97 5.47
N GLY A 143 -26.29 10.12 6.19
CA GLY A 143 -26.57 8.69 6.26
C GLY A 143 -27.92 8.40 6.93
N ARG A 144 -28.91 8.04 6.13
CA ARG A 144 -30.07 7.21 6.50
C ARG A 144 -30.04 6.05 5.50
N GLY A 145 -30.14 4.77 5.81
CA GLY A 145 -30.73 4.05 6.93
C GLY A 145 -31.41 2.81 6.32
N GLY A 146 -31.17 1.62 6.88
CA GLY A 146 -32.07 0.47 6.73
C GLY A 146 -31.88 -0.44 5.50
N GLY A 147 -30.95 -1.39 5.58
CA GLY A 147 -30.99 -2.60 4.75
C GLY A 147 -32.07 -3.55 5.27
N ALA A 148 -33.25 -3.53 4.65
CA ALA A 148 -34.29 -4.53 4.88
C ALA A 148 -33.90 -5.85 4.22
N ARG A 149 -33.84 -6.90 5.04
CA ARG A 149 -33.58 -8.29 4.68
C ARG A 149 -34.76 -8.84 3.88
N HIS A 150 -34.57 -9.16 2.60
CA HIS A 150 -35.52 -10.00 1.86
C HIS A 150 -35.20 -11.49 2.08
N ARG A 151 -36.00 -12.09 2.94
CA ARG A 151 -36.10 -13.52 3.25
C ARG A 151 -36.79 -14.23 2.07
N TRP A 152 -36.12 -15.21 1.48
CA TRP A 152 -36.72 -16.14 0.52
C TRP A 152 -37.74 -17.03 1.22
N GLY A 153 -39.02 -16.91 0.84
CA GLY A 153 -40.10 -17.80 1.24
C GLY A 153 -40.53 -18.63 0.05
N TRP A 154 -40.11 -19.90 0.00
CA TRP A 154 -40.74 -20.92 -0.84
C TRP A 154 -41.83 -21.62 -0.03
N ARG A 155 -43.06 -21.56 -0.54
CA ARG A 155 -44.28 -22.35 -0.28
C ARG A 155 -45.39 -21.59 -1.00
N ARG A 156 -46.22 -22.15 -1.87
CA ARG A 156 -47.06 -23.37 -1.82
C ARG A 156 -47.87 -23.31 -3.16
N ASP A 157 -48.63 -24.26 -3.69
CA ASP A 157 -49.52 -25.29 -3.15
C ASP A 157 -50.05 -26.12 -4.33
N THR A 158 -50.73 -27.23 -3.96
CA THR A 158 -51.65 -28.11 -4.72
C THR A 158 -51.10 -29.01 -5.81
#